data_AF-A0A7V9A1N8-F1
#
_entry.id   AF-A0A7V9A1N8-F1
#
_cell.length_a   1.000
_cell.length_b   1.000
_cell.length_c   1.000
_cell.angle_alpha   90.00
_cell.angle_beta   90.00
_cell.angle_gamma   90.00
#
_symmetry.space_group_name_H-M   'P 1'
#
loop_
_entity.id
_entity.type
_entity.pdbx_description
1 polymer ?
#
loop_
_entity_poly.entity_id
_entity_poly.type
_entity_poly.pdbx_seq_one_letter_code
_entity_poly.pdbx_strand_id
1 'polypeptide(L)'
;MPSKIAALALTAGLTLPMSSVPNYTAIDQIPVVGQPFVQAYNQLPPQVRNAIRLPLPLTTPKPGQHKQVAPPADVQGQLNRLVADVVARHGGRAAVSVGSFTAGDNRPEPAFSTMKVPLSIAALRQDPAFYQDAEIAVTRSDNPAAHRMFARVPATSYERVIQEAGARATTPAAYQMGTMWTTSDQAAFASGLRCVAGHEPVLDMMGRVVDYQRWGLGRIGGARFKGGWNYYQGGHLARQFGLIPGPNGDIAVAITAYSPKGHQGSFAMLDDLANGLNAMRGDLPTSRC
;
A
#
# COMPACT_ATOMS: atom_id res chain seq x y z
N MET A 1 -12.01 -34.16 61.25
CA MET A 1 -12.14 -33.94 59.78
C MET A 1 -11.57 -32.56 59.46
N PRO A 2 -10.80 -32.38 58.38
CA PRO A 2 -9.33 -32.44 58.43
C PRO A 2 -8.63 -31.09 58.11
N SER A 3 -7.39 -30.92 58.56
CA SER A 3 -6.37 -29.95 58.10
C SER A 3 -5.12 -30.12 58.96
N LYS A 4 -3.86 -29.94 58.55
CA LYS A 4 -3.13 -29.65 57.30
C LYS A 4 -1.63 -29.85 57.68
N ILE A 5 -0.76 -29.77 56.67
CA ILE A 5 0.67 -29.41 56.74
C ILE A 5 1.67 -30.57 56.96
N ALA A 6 2.21 -31.05 55.85
CA ALA A 6 3.62 -31.43 55.75
C ALA A 6 4.36 -30.33 54.99
N ALA A 7 5.38 -29.76 55.61
CA ALA A 7 6.30 -28.81 55.00
C ALA A 7 7.43 -29.59 54.30
N LEU A 8 7.66 -29.32 53.02
CA LEU A 8 8.87 -29.72 52.31
C LEU A 8 9.62 -28.47 51.89
N ALA A 9 10.83 -28.33 52.42
CA ALA A 9 11.74 -27.23 52.13
C ALA A 9 12.41 -27.40 50.76
N LEU A 10 12.65 -26.25 50.15
CA LEU A 10 13.28 -26.00 48.85
C LEU A 10 14.69 -26.59 48.74
N THR A 11 14.99 -27.16 47.58
CA THR A 11 16.29 -26.96 46.91
C THR A 11 16.05 -26.67 45.44
N ALA A 12 16.51 -25.50 45.00
CA ALA A 12 16.36 -24.95 43.68
C ALA A 12 17.26 -25.66 42.67
N GLY A 13 16.66 -26.18 41.59
CA GLY A 13 17.34 -26.48 40.33
C GLY A 13 16.74 -25.60 39.25
N LEU A 14 17.51 -24.64 38.75
CA LEU A 14 17.15 -23.86 37.56
C LEU A 14 17.12 -24.80 36.34
N THR A 15 15.94 -25.19 35.90
CA THR A 15 15.72 -25.78 34.58
C THR A 15 15.36 -24.66 33.60
N LEU A 16 16.29 -24.32 32.71
CA LEU A 16 15.96 -23.53 31.51
C LEU A 16 15.10 -24.41 30.58
N PRO A 17 14.01 -23.89 30.00
CA PRO A 17 13.20 -24.65 29.07
C PRO A 17 14.03 -24.94 27.81
N MET A 18 14.08 -26.22 27.41
CA MET A 18 14.60 -26.63 26.12
C MET A 18 13.72 -26.03 25.02
N SER A 19 14.24 -25.02 24.34
CA SER A 19 13.65 -24.48 23.12
C SER A 19 13.60 -25.57 22.07
N SER A 20 12.39 -25.91 21.63
CA SER A 20 12.11 -26.76 20.47
C SER A 20 12.89 -26.27 19.25
N VAL A 21 13.79 -27.10 18.75
CA VAL A 21 14.51 -26.87 17.49
C VAL A 21 13.49 -26.94 16.34
N PRO A 22 13.34 -25.91 15.50
CA PRO A 22 12.52 -26.02 14.30
C PRO A 22 13.15 -27.03 13.34
N ASN A 23 12.37 -27.99 12.85
CA ASN A 23 12.77 -28.87 11.75
C ASN A 23 12.86 -28.04 10.46
N TYR A 24 14.06 -27.59 10.11
CA TYR A 24 14.34 -26.98 8.81
C TYR A 24 14.55 -28.10 7.78
N THR A 25 13.50 -28.51 7.08
CA THR A 25 13.63 -29.27 5.83
C THR A 25 13.64 -28.31 4.66
N ALA A 26 14.79 -27.71 4.37
CA ALA A 26 15.12 -27.12 3.08
C ALA A 26 16.64 -26.92 2.99
N ILE A 27 17.29 -27.68 2.11
CA ILE A 27 18.72 -27.55 1.78
C ILE A 27 19.01 -26.20 1.09
N ASP A 28 17.99 -25.44 0.71
CA ASP A 28 18.08 -24.23 -0.13
C ASP A 28 18.31 -22.90 0.62
N GLN A 29 18.56 -22.91 1.93
CA GLN A 29 18.82 -21.68 2.71
C GLN A 29 20.20 -21.61 3.37
N ILE A 30 21.20 -22.29 2.84
CA ILE A 30 22.60 -22.02 3.21
C ILE A 30 23.03 -20.71 2.52
N PRO A 31 23.58 -19.70 3.22
CA PRO A 31 24.05 -18.49 2.57
C PRO A 31 25.07 -18.85 1.49
N VAL A 32 24.81 -18.38 0.26
CA VAL A 32 25.70 -18.58 -0.89
C VAL A 32 26.99 -17.82 -0.61
N VAL A 33 27.99 -18.53 -0.10
CA VAL A 33 29.32 -17.99 0.15
C VAL A 33 29.98 -17.75 -1.21
N GLY A 34 30.08 -16.49 -1.62
CA GLY A 34 30.67 -16.14 -2.92
C GLY A 34 32.10 -16.66 -3.09
N GLN A 35 32.53 -16.85 -4.34
CA GLN A 35 33.90 -17.30 -4.71
C GLN A 35 35.04 -16.63 -3.91
N PRO A 36 35.01 -15.31 -3.60
CA PRO A 36 36.06 -14.66 -2.81
C PRO A 36 36.20 -15.23 -1.40
N PHE A 37 35.09 -15.59 -0.76
CA PHE A 37 35.11 -16.16 0.59
C PHE A 37 35.64 -17.59 0.60
N VAL A 38 35.34 -18.38 -0.44
CA VAL A 38 35.87 -19.75 -0.58
C VAL A 38 37.38 -19.73 -0.79
N GLN A 39 37.88 -18.80 -1.60
CA GLN A 39 39.33 -18.60 -1.76
C GLN A 39 40.00 -18.14 -0.46
N ALA A 40 39.40 -17.18 0.24
CA ALA A 40 39.92 -16.72 1.54
C ALA A 40 39.94 -17.84 2.59
N TYR A 41 38.89 -18.69 2.65
CA TYR A 41 38.86 -19.85 3.55
C TYR A 41 39.98 -20.84 3.24
N ASN A 42 40.23 -21.14 1.95
CA ASN A 42 41.26 -22.09 1.54
C ASN A 42 42.69 -21.58 1.79
N GLN A 43 42.87 -20.28 1.98
CA GLN A 43 44.15 -19.66 2.34
C GLN A 43 44.40 -19.66 3.86
N LEU A 44 43.43 -20.06 4.70
CA LEU A 44 43.62 -20.11 6.15
C LEU A 44 44.53 -21.27 6.57
N PRO A 45 45.37 -21.07 7.62
CA PRO A 45 46.15 -22.14 8.23
C PRO A 45 45.25 -23.34 8.64
N PRO A 46 45.72 -24.60 8.52
CA PRO A 46 44.91 -25.80 8.80
C PRO A 46 44.28 -25.80 10.21
N GLN A 47 44.99 -25.25 11.18
CA GLN A 47 44.55 -25.14 12.58
C GLN A 47 43.29 -24.27 12.72
N VAL A 48 43.19 -23.20 11.92
CA VAL A 48 42.04 -22.28 11.92
C VAL A 48 40.85 -22.89 11.18
N ARG A 49 41.10 -23.59 10.06
CA ARG A 49 40.04 -24.28 9.31
C ARG A 49 39.32 -25.35 10.13
N ASN A 50 40.06 -26.09 10.96
CA ASN A 50 39.50 -27.14 11.82
C ASN A 50 38.63 -26.60 12.98
N ALA A 51 38.80 -25.33 13.36
CA ALA A 51 37.98 -24.68 14.38
C ALA A 51 36.64 -24.14 13.82
N ILE A 52 36.54 -23.99 12.50
CA ILE A 52 35.35 -23.46 11.82
C ILE A 52 34.48 -24.64 11.36
N ARG A 53 33.33 -24.86 12.02
CA ARG A 53 32.34 -25.87 11.61
C ARG A 53 31.45 -25.35 10.47
N LEU A 54 31.96 -25.41 9.25
CA LEU A 54 31.14 -25.23 8.04
C LEU A 54 30.64 -26.59 7.52
N PRO A 55 29.43 -26.68 6.96
CA PRO A 55 29.01 -27.86 6.21
C PRO A 55 29.85 -27.96 4.93
N LEU A 56 30.70 -28.98 4.84
CA LEU A 56 31.49 -29.31 3.65
C LEU A 56 30.89 -30.57 2.98
N PRO A 57 30.89 -30.67 1.65
CA PRO A 57 31.56 -29.76 0.71
C PRO A 57 30.70 -28.54 0.34
N LEU A 58 31.34 -27.37 0.26
CA LEU A 58 30.76 -26.20 -0.39
C LEU A 58 30.65 -26.49 -1.89
N THR A 59 29.45 -26.78 -2.38
CA THR A 59 29.21 -27.03 -3.81
C THR A 59 29.01 -25.71 -4.55
N THR A 60 29.82 -25.47 -5.59
CA THR A 60 29.59 -24.37 -6.53
C THR A 60 28.39 -24.69 -7.43
N PRO A 61 27.56 -23.69 -7.80
CA PRO A 61 26.48 -23.89 -8.76
C PRO A 61 27.00 -24.43 -10.09
N LYS A 62 26.27 -25.39 -10.68
CA LYS A 62 26.54 -25.91 -12.02
C LYS A 62 26.53 -24.74 -13.04
N PRO A 63 27.56 -24.57 -13.88
CA PRO A 63 27.52 -23.55 -14.93
C PRO A 63 26.35 -23.90 -15.88
N GLY A 64 25.32 -23.06 -15.91
CA GLY A 64 24.16 -23.25 -16.78
C GLY A 64 22.79 -23.13 -16.12
N GLN A 65 22.70 -23.06 -14.79
CA GLN A 65 21.46 -22.62 -14.11
C GLN A 65 21.59 -21.18 -13.63
N HIS A 66 21.78 -20.27 -14.58
CA HIS A 66 21.20 -18.94 -14.38
C HIS A 66 19.70 -19.18 -14.30
N LYS A 67 19.09 -19.03 -13.11
CA LYS A 67 17.67 -18.61 -13.09
C LYS A 67 17.62 -17.49 -14.09
N GLN A 68 16.92 -17.69 -15.21
CA GLN A 68 16.62 -16.59 -16.11
C GLN A 68 15.98 -15.54 -15.20
N VAL A 69 16.74 -14.48 -14.91
CA VAL A 69 16.16 -13.29 -14.32
C VAL A 69 15.15 -12.90 -15.38
N ALA A 70 13.86 -13.05 -15.06
CA ALA A 70 12.81 -12.62 -15.95
C ALA A 70 13.17 -11.19 -16.40
N PRO A 71 13.02 -10.85 -17.68
CA PRO A 71 13.23 -9.49 -18.14
C PRO A 71 12.50 -8.53 -17.20
N PRO A 72 13.05 -7.34 -16.90
CA PRO A 72 12.33 -6.34 -16.12
C PRO A 72 10.92 -6.20 -16.68
N ALA A 73 9.91 -6.34 -15.82
CA ALA A 73 8.53 -6.28 -16.27
C ALA A 73 8.28 -4.92 -16.97
N ASP A 74 7.65 -4.96 -18.15
CA ASP A 74 7.21 -3.76 -18.86
C ASP A 74 5.95 -3.19 -18.20
N VAL A 75 6.11 -2.61 -17.01
CA VAL A 75 5.01 -2.06 -16.21
C VAL A 75 4.28 -0.98 -16.98
N GLN A 76 4.99 -0.08 -17.67
CA GLN A 76 4.37 0.99 -18.44
C GLN A 76 3.51 0.45 -19.59
N GLY A 77 4.02 -0.51 -20.37
CA GLY A 77 3.26 -1.12 -21.45
C GLY A 77 2.10 -1.98 -20.96
N GLN A 78 2.20 -2.61 -19.80
CA GLN A 78 1.08 -3.30 -19.15
C GLN A 78 -0.03 -2.31 -18.74
N LEU A 79 0.31 -1.21 -18.08
CA LEU A 79 -0.67 -0.18 -17.67
C LEU A 79 -1.31 0.51 -18.88
N ASN A 80 -0.54 0.79 -19.94
CA ASN A 80 -1.06 1.36 -21.18
C ASN A 80 -2.12 0.44 -21.82
N ARG A 81 -1.84 -0.86 -21.90
CA ARG A 81 -2.79 -1.86 -22.42
C ARG A 81 -4.03 -1.96 -21.54
N LEU A 82 -3.86 -2.02 -20.22
CA LEU A 82 -4.98 -2.06 -19.28
C LEU A 82 -5.95 -0.89 -19.48
N VAL A 83 -5.43 0.34 -19.55
CA VAL A 83 -6.26 1.52 -19.77
C VAL A 83 -6.93 1.49 -21.15
N ALA A 84 -6.19 1.12 -22.20
CA ALA A 84 -6.73 1.03 -23.55
C ALA A 84 -7.89 0.03 -23.64
N ASP A 85 -7.74 -1.15 -23.05
CA ASP A 85 -8.77 -2.20 -23.03
C ASP A 85 -10.03 -1.76 -22.27
N VAL A 86 -9.86 -1.09 -21.13
CA VAL A 86 -10.99 -0.56 -20.34
C VAL A 86 -11.72 0.53 -21.11
N VAL A 87 -11.01 1.48 -21.72
CA VAL A 87 -11.63 2.54 -22.52
C VAL A 87 -12.31 1.97 -23.76
N ALA A 88 -11.71 1.00 -24.44
CA ALA A 88 -12.32 0.34 -25.61
C ALA A 88 -13.62 -0.39 -25.26
N ARG A 89 -13.67 -1.06 -24.09
CA ARG A 89 -14.84 -1.81 -23.63
C ARG A 89 -16.00 -0.90 -23.19
N HIS A 90 -15.69 0.14 -22.44
CA HIS A 90 -16.71 0.95 -21.76
C HIS A 90 -17.02 2.27 -22.44
N GLY A 91 -16.10 2.79 -23.26
CA GLY A 91 -16.04 4.19 -23.68
C GLY A 91 -15.55 5.10 -22.54
N GLY A 92 -15.60 6.41 -22.76
CA GLY A 92 -15.21 7.39 -21.74
C GLY A 92 -13.70 7.61 -21.64
N ARG A 93 -13.21 7.96 -20.44
CA ARG A 93 -11.79 8.27 -20.17
C ARG A 93 -11.36 7.54 -18.91
N ALA A 94 -10.11 7.07 -18.88
CA ALA A 94 -9.55 6.43 -17.70
C ALA A 94 -8.07 6.82 -17.53
N ALA A 95 -7.61 6.75 -16.28
CA ALA A 95 -6.21 6.84 -15.94
C ALA A 95 -5.87 5.90 -14.77
N VAL A 96 -4.65 5.40 -14.79
CA VAL A 96 -4.05 4.60 -13.71
C VAL A 96 -2.66 5.15 -13.43
N SER A 97 -2.30 5.25 -12.15
CA SER A 97 -0.94 5.56 -11.74
C SER A 97 -0.48 4.63 -10.62
N VAL A 98 0.75 4.13 -10.75
CA VAL A 98 1.42 3.24 -9.79
C VAL A 98 2.88 3.66 -9.69
N GLY A 99 3.31 4.14 -8.53
CA GLY A 99 4.65 4.73 -8.38
C GLY A 99 4.87 5.88 -9.39
N SER A 100 5.95 5.79 -10.18
CA SER A 100 6.24 6.75 -11.25
C SER A 100 5.54 6.45 -12.58
N PHE A 101 4.86 5.31 -12.71
CA PHE A 101 4.19 4.91 -13.95
C PHE A 101 2.79 5.48 -13.99
N THR A 102 2.42 6.05 -15.13
CA THR A 102 1.07 6.61 -15.35
C THR A 102 0.62 6.29 -16.76
N ALA A 103 -0.60 5.80 -16.90
CA ALA A 103 -1.24 5.51 -18.18
C ALA A 103 -2.60 6.18 -18.27
N GLY A 104 -2.99 6.60 -19.47
CA GLY A 104 -4.29 7.21 -19.73
C GLY A 104 -4.35 8.72 -19.53
N ASP A 105 -5.55 9.22 -19.28
CA ASP A 105 -5.86 10.65 -19.18
C ASP A 105 -5.58 11.21 -17.79
N ASN A 106 -4.33 11.63 -17.57
CA ASN A 106 -3.85 12.15 -16.29
C ASN A 106 -4.19 13.62 -16.03
N ARG A 107 -5.24 14.18 -16.67
CA ARG A 107 -5.61 15.57 -16.43
C ARG A 107 -5.99 15.81 -14.95
N PRO A 108 -5.79 17.03 -14.42
CA PRO A 108 -6.32 17.41 -13.13
C PRO A 108 -7.84 17.29 -13.11
N GLU A 109 -8.36 16.64 -12.08
CA GLU A 109 -9.80 16.46 -11.86
C GLU A 109 -10.13 16.83 -10.40
N PRO A 110 -11.39 17.13 -10.04
CA PRO A 110 -11.77 17.45 -8.66
C PRO A 110 -11.50 16.26 -7.72
N ALA A 111 -11.08 16.54 -6.50
CA ALA A 111 -10.77 15.51 -5.51
C ALA A 111 -12.02 14.75 -5.05
N PHE A 112 -13.17 15.41 -4.99
CA PHE A 112 -14.36 14.88 -4.33
C PHE A 112 -14.01 14.37 -2.93
N SER A 113 -14.56 13.23 -2.53
CA SER A 113 -14.34 12.64 -1.20
C SER A 113 -12.94 12.08 -0.96
N THR A 114 -12.05 12.09 -1.97
CA THR A 114 -10.65 11.70 -1.75
C THR A 114 -9.89 12.72 -0.88
N MET A 115 -10.32 13.99 -0.85
CA MET A 115 -9.77 15.02 0.03
C MET A 115 -9.99 14.76 1.54
N LYS A 116 -10.93 13.85 1.88
CA LYS A 116 -11.22 13.53 3.29
C LYS A 116 -10.04 12.86 4.00
N VAL A 117 -9.13 12.23 3.27
CA VAL A 117 -7.93 11.61 3.87
C VAL A 117 -6.96 12.66 4.41
N PRO A 118 -6.41 13.59 3.60
CA PRO A 118 -5.52 14.63 4.14
C PRO A 118 -6.23 15.53 5.14
N LEU A 119 -7.53 15.82 4.96
CA LEU A 119 -8.33 16.55 5.94
C LEU A 119 -8.37 15.84 7.29
N SER A 120 -8.65 14.53 7.31
CA SER A 120 -8.78 13.76 8.55
C SER A 120 -7.45 13.68 9.30
N ILE A 121 -6.33 13.52 8.60
CA ILE A 121 -5.00 13.53 9.23
C ILE A 121 -4.74 14.90 9.86
N ALA A 122 -5.00 15.99 9.14
CA ALA A 122 -4.84 17.34 9.66
C ALA A 122 -5.78 17.62 10.85
N ALA A 123 -7.02 17.14 10.80
CA ALA A 123 -7.99 17.28 11.88
C ALA A 123 -7.51 16.57 13.15
N LEU A 124 -7.07 15.32 13.03
CA LEU A 124 -6.57 14.54 14.18
C LEU A 124 -5.29 15.11 14.78
N ARG A 125 -4.41 15.71 13.97
CA ARG A 125 -3.24 16.46 14.47
C ARG A 125 -3.64 17.71 15.25
N GLN A 126 -4.72 18.37 14.83
CA GLN A 126 -5.20 19.59 15.47
C GLN A 126 -5.94 19.30 16.78
N ASP A 127 -6.83 18.30 16.79
CA ASP A 127 -7.62 17.92 17.96
C ASP A 127 -8.07 16.44 17.84
N PRO A 128 -7.66 15.57 18.78
CA PRO A 128 -8.12 14.17 18.83
C PRO A 128 -9.64 14.02 18.91
N ALA A 129 -10.38 15.04 19.34
CA ALA A 129 -11.85 15.03 19.38
C ALA A 129 -12.50 14.83 17.99
N PHE A 130 -11.76 15.10 16.91
CA PHE A 130 -12.24 14.83 15.54
C PHE A 130 -12.28 13.35 15.16
N TYR A 131 -11.87 12.42 16.04
CA TYR A 131 -11.82 10.99 15.71
C TYR A 131 -13.12 10.44 15.10
N GLN A 132 -14.27 10.72 15.73
CA GLN A 132 -15.55 10.22 15.23
C GLN A 132 -15.90 10.82 13.85
N ASP A 133 -15.61 12.10 13.64
CA ASP A 133 -15.84 12.78 12.36
C ASP A 133 -14.92 12.22 11.26
N ALA A 134 -13.63 12.04 11.55
CA ALA A 134 -12.67 11.42 10.65
C ALA A 134 -13.09 10.00 10.28
N GLU A 135 -13.50 9.19 11.26
CA GLU A 135 -13.89 7.79 11.03
C GLU A 135 -15.06 7.68 10.06
N ILE A 136 -16.16 8.40 10.29
CA ILE A 136 -17.34 8.30 9.42
C ILE A 136 -17.13 9.03 8.08
N ALA A 137 -16.29 10.08 8.04
CA ALA A 137 -15.91 10.74 6.79
C ALA A 137 -15.04 9.82 5.90
N VAL A 138 -14.15 9.01 6.48
CA VAL A 138 -13.28 8.11 5.70
C VAL A 138 -14.00 6.81 5.34
N THR A 139 -14.59 6.13 6.32
CA THR A 139 -15.18 4.79 6.13
C THR A 139 -16.51 4.80 5.37
N ARG A 140 -17.35 5.81 5.62
CA ARG A 140 -18.69 5.96 5.04
C ARG A 140 -18.81 7.15 4.10
N SER A 141 -17.74 7.93 3.92
CA SER A 141 -17.78 9.12 3.07
C SER A 141 -18.81 10.16 3.52
N ASP A 142 -19.12 10.24 4.82
CA ASP A 142 -20.08 11.19 5.37
C ASP A 142 -19.64 12.65 5.09
N ASN A 143 -20.50 13.41 4.40
CA ASN A 143 -20.22 14.80 4.04
C ASN A 143 -20.41 15.76 5.23
N PRO A 144 -21.48 15.65 6.05
CA PRO A 144 -21.62 16.47 7.26
C PRO A 144 -20.41 16.43 8.20
N ALA A 145 -19.84 15.25 8.44
CA ALA A 145 -18.62 15.08 9.25
C ALA A 145 -17.41 15.77 8.62
N ALA A 146 -17.22 15.61 7.31
CA ALA A 146 -16.17 16.32 6.61
C ALA A 146 -16.36 17.84 6.66
N HIS A 147 -17.59 18.35 6.54
CA HIS A 147 -17.87 19.79 6.65
C HIS A 147 -17.58 20.35 8.06
N ARG A 148 -17.86 19.58 9.13
CA ARG A 148 -17.47 19.97 10.50
C ARG A 148 -15.95 20.11 10.63
N MET A 149 -15.18 19.18 10.07
CA MET A 149 -13.72 19.30 10.02
C MET A 149 -13.27 20.48 9.16
N PHE A 150 -13.79 20.65 7.94
CA PHE A 150 -13.43 21.77 7.06
C PHE A 150 -13.72 23.14 7.68
N ALA A 151 -14.78 23.27 8.50
CA ALA A 151 -15.11 24.51 9.19
C ALA A 151 -14.10 24.90 10.28
N ARG A 152 -13.26 23.96 10.72
CA ARG A 152 -12.37 24.13 11.89
C ARG A 152 -10.89 23.94 11.57
N VAL A 153 -10.58 23.19 10.51
CA VAL A 153 -9.22 22.86 10.11
C VAL A 153 -8.76 23.82 9.00
N PRO A 154 -7.69 24.60 9.21
CA PRO A 154 -7.17 25.50 8.18
C PRO A 154 -6.77 24.76 6.89
N ALA A 155 -7.03 25.38 5.73
CA ALA A 155 -6.66 24.83 4.43
C ALA A 155 -5.17 24.48 4.32
N THR A 156 -4.32 25.33 4.89
CA THR A 156 -2.87 25.14 4.93
C THR A 156 -2.44 23.91 5.73
N SER A 157 -3.27 23.41 6.65
CA SER A 157 -2.96 22.22 7.45
C SER A 157 -3.08 20.94 6.64
N TYR A 158 -4.17 20.75 5.89
CA TYR A 158 -4.32 19.56 5.04
C TYR A 158 -3.61 19.69 3.69
N GLU A 159 -3.30 20.91 3.24
CA GLU A 159 -2.33 21.13 2.16
C GLU A 159 -0.93 20.64 2.55
N ARG A 160 -0.48 20.94 3.78
CA ARG A 160 0.80 20.46 4.30
C ARG A 160 0.85 18.93 4.37
N VAL A 161 -0.24 18.27 4.75
CA VAL A 161 -0.33 16.81 4.72
C VAL A 161 -0.11 16.25 3.29
N ILE A 162 -0.67 16.90 2.27
CA ILE A 162 -0.43 16.52 0.87
C ILE A 162 1.05 16.67 0.50
N GLN A 163 1.67 17.77 0.92
CA GLN A 163 3.09 18.06 0.65
C GLN A 163 4.05 17.12 1.39
N GLU A 164 3.77 16.78 2.65
CA GLU A 164 4.55 15.82 3.44
C GLU A 164 4.55 14.41 2.82
N ALA A 165 3.45 14.03 2.17
CA ALA A 165 3.40 12.80 1.37
C ALA A 165 4.19 12.93 0.05
N GLY A 166 4.78 14.09 -0.27
CA GLY A 166 5.51 14.33 -1.52
C GLY A 166 4.60 14.47 -2.73
N ALA A 167 3.34 14.83 -2.52
CA ALA A 167 2.37 15.11 -3.58
C ALA A 167 2.08 16.61 -3.65
N ARG A 168 1.33 17.01 -4.68
CA ARG A 168 0.85 18.38 -4.85
C ARG A 168 -0.57 18.38 -5.41
N ALA A 169 -1.35 19.37 -5.01
CA ALA A 169 -2.61 19.68 -5.70
C ALA A 169 -2.33 20.65 -6.86
N THR A 170 -3.17 20.60 -7.89
CA THR A 170 -3.14 21.54 -9.03
C THR A 170 -3.78 22.88 -8.65
N THR A 171 -4.79 22.87 -7.78
CA THR A 171 -5.40 24.09 -7.24
C THR A 171 -5.27 24.12 -5.71
N PRO A 172 -5.43 25.28 -5.06
CA PRO A 172 -5.36 25.38 -3.61
C PRO A 172 -6.26 24.38 -2.88
N ALA A 173 -5.76 23.88 -1.76
CA ALA A 173 -6.51 22.99 -0.87
C ALA A 173 -7.76 23.69 -0.28
N ALA A 174 -7.79 25.02 -0.26
CA ALA A 174 -8.95 25.81 0.17
C ALA A 174 -10.23 25.54 -0.65
N TYR A 175 -10.12 24.96 -1.85
CA TYR A 175 -11.27 24.48 -2.61
C TYR A 175 -11.86 23.16 -2.07
N GLN A 176 -11.30 22.60 -1.00
CA GLN A 176 -11.80 21.43 -0.30
C GLN A 176 -12.01 20.24 -1.26
N MET A 177 -13.22 19.69 -1.34
CA MET A 177 -13.56 18.60 -2.25
C MET A 177 -13.53 19.03 -3.73
N GLY A 178 -13.50 20.33 -4.02
CA GLY A 178 -13.29 20.90 -5.36
C GLY A 178 -11.82 21.13 -5.72
N THR A 179 -10.87 20.87 -4.82
CA THR A 179 -9.45 20.92 -5.14
C THR A 179 -9.12 19.98 -6.28
N MET A 180 -8.38 20.46 -7.27
CA MET A 180 -8.00 19.73 -8.46
C MET A 180 -6.64 19.05 -8.23
N TRP A 181 -6.50 17.81 -8.66
CA TRP A 181 -5.22 17.08 -8.68
C TRP A 181 -5.29 15.92 -9.67
N THR A 182 -4.14 15.55 -10.21
CA THR A 182 -4.01 14.49 -11.21
C THR A 182 -4.15 13.10 -10.59
N THR A 183 -4.24 12.06 -11.43
CA THR A 183 -4.21 10.67 -10.95
C THR A 183 -2.81 10.33 -10.42
N SER A 184 -1.74 10.82 -11.06
CA SER A 184 -0.38 10.62 -10.58
C SER A 184 -0.10 11.32 -9.25
N ASP A 185 -0.64 12.51 -9.00
CA ASP A 185 -0.49 13.19 -7.71
C ASP A 185 -1.19 12.41 -6.58
N GLN A 186 -2.34 11.78 -6.88
CA GLN A 186 -3.00 10.89 -5.93
C GLN A 186 -2.18 9.64 -5.61
N ALA A 187 -1.54 9.04 -6.63
CA ALA A 187 -0.65 7.91 -6.42
C ALA A 187 0.61 8.31 -5.63
N ALA A 188 1.16 9.50 -5.89
CA ALA A 188 2.26 10.06 -5.10
C ALA A 188 1.85 10.27 -3.64
N PHE A 189 0.64 10.79 -3.40
CA PHE A 189 0.11 10.96 -2.04
C PHE A 189 -0.05 9.62 -1.33
N ALA A 190 -0.62 8.63 -1.99
CA ALA A 190 -0.73 7.27 -1.46
C ALA A 190 0.66 6.68 -1.14
N SER A 191 1.64 6.89 -2.03
CA SER A 191 3.01 6.38 -1.91
C SER A 191 3.79 6.99 -0.75
N GLY A 192 3.49 8.23 -0.39
CA GLY A 192 4.08 8.91 0.75
C GLY A 192 3.25 8.86 2.03
N LEU A 193 2.09 8.21 2.02
CA LEU A 193 1.12 8.32 3.11
C LEU A 193 1.69 7.87 4.46
N ARG A 194 2.50 6.79 4.48
CA ARG A 194 3.12 6.32 5.73
C ARG A 194 4.27 7.19 6.21
N CYS A 195 4.77 8.11 5.38
CA CYS A 195 5.75 9.11 5.80
C CYS A 195 5.10 10.34 6.47
N VAL A 196 3.78 10.45 6.43
CA VAL A 196 3.04 11.52 7.09
C VAL A 196 2.86 11.16 8.57
N ALA A 197 3.33 12.01 9.48
CA ALA A 197 3.14 11.81 10.93
C ALA A 197 1.63 11.74 11.31
N GLY A 198 1.22 10.77 12.13
CA GLY A 198 -0.17 10.64 12.56
C GLY A 198 -1.13 10.14 11.47
N HIS A 199 -0.61 9.51 10.41
CA HIS A 199 -1.43 8.89 9.37
C HIS A 199 -2.16 7.63 9.86
N GLU A 200 -1.65 6.97 10.92
CA GLU A 200 -2.00 5.62 11.33
C GLU A 200 -3.51 5.42 11.54
N PRO A 201 -4.23 6.29 12.27
CA PRO A 201 -5.67 6.12 12.46
C PRO A 201 -6.44 6.23 11.13
N VAL A 202 -6.03 7.14 10.25
CA VAL A 202 -6.70 7.38 8.96
C VAL A 202 -6.41 6.25 7.98
N LEU A 203 -5.18 5.71 7.99
CA LEU A 203 -4.82 4.56 7.17
C LEU A 203 -5.57 3.29 7.62
N ASP A 204 -5.80 3.12 8.92
CA ASP A 204 -6.69 2.08 9.45
C ASP A 204 -8.14 2.28 8.96
N MET A 205 -8.68 3.49 9.06
CA MET A 205 -10.03 3.82 8.55
C MET A 205 -10.17 3.53 7.05
N MET A 206 -9.13 3.79 6.25
CA MET A 206 -9.09 3.47 4.81
C MET A 206 -9.19 1.95 4.54
N GLY A 207 -8.80 1.10 5.50
CA GLY A 207 -9.00 -0.35 5.43
C GLY A 207 -10.42 -0.81 5.79
N ARG A 208 -11.19 0.06 6.46
CA ARG A 208 -12.55 -0.22 6.97
C ARG A 208 -13.66 0.47 6.18
N VAL A 209 -13.39 0.83 4.92
CA VAL A 209 -14.42 1.36 4.01
C VAL A 209 -15.54 0.34 3.86
N VAL A 210 -16.78 0.81 4.08
CA VAL A 210 -18.01 0.01 4.11
C VAL A 210 -18.35 -0.60 2.75
N ASP A 211 -19.01 -1.76 2.77
CA ASP A 211 -19.23 -2.65 1.61
C ASP A 211 -19.80 -1.94 0.37
N TYR A 212 -20.80 -1.07 0.54
CA TYR A 212 -21.41 -0.36 -0.59
C TYR A 212 -20.49 0.70 -1.24
N GLN A 213 -19.30 0.95 -0.69
CA GLN A 213 -18.25 1.79 -1.28
C GLN A 213 -17.03 1.01 -1.77
N ARG A 214 -17.07 -0.32 -1.74
CA ARG A 214 -15.95 -1.20 -2.12
C ARG A 214 -15.90 -1.53 -3.62
N TRP A 215 -16.33 -0.61 -4.47
CA TRP A 215 -16.04 -0.64 -5.92
C TRP A 215 -14.56 -0.31 -6.19
N GLY A 216 -14.08 -0.56 -7.41
CA GLY A 216 -12.71 -0.36 -7.83
C GLY A 216 -11.70 -1.09 -6.94
N LEU A 217 -10.77 -0.35 -6.34
CA LEU A 217 -9.74 -0.88 -5.43
C LEU A 217 -10.32 -1.68 -4.26
N GLY A 218 -11.56 -1.41 -3.83
CA GLY A 218 -12.21 -2.13 -2.73
C GLY A 218 -12.45 -3.62 -2.99
N ARG A 219 -12.37 -4.04 -4.26
CA ARG A 219 -12.42 -5.43 -4.72
C ARG A 219 -11.13 -6.21 -4.44
N ILE A 220 -10.03 -5.50 -4.17
CA ILE A 220 -8.74 -6.11 -3.85
C ILE A 220 -8.71 -6.36 -2.33
N GLY A 221 -8.59 -7.62 -1.95
CA GLY A 221 -8.48 -8.03 -0.55
C GLY A 221 -7.32 -7.32 0.15
N GLY A 222 -7.60 -6.71 1.31
CA GLY A 222 -6.62 -5.95 2.09
C GLY A 222 -6.30 -4.53 1.60
N ALA A 223 -6.99 -4.04 0.56
CA ALA A 223 -6.81 -2.67 0.10
C ALA A 223 -7.22 -1.64 1.18
N ARG A 224 -6.40 -0.59 1.31
CA ARG A 224 -6.67 0.60 2.13
C ARG A 224 -6.81 1.78 1.19
N PHE A 225 -8.01 2.28 0.99
CA PHE A 225 -8.29 3.25 -0.07
C PHE A 225 -9.31 4.31 0.34
N LYS A 226 -9.40 5.38 -0.45
CA LYS A 226 -10.54 6.30 -0.41
C LYS A 226 -11.01 6.61 -1.81
N GLY A 227 -12.33 6.50 -2.02
CA GLY A 227 -13.01 6.91 -3.24
C GLY A 227 -13.68 8.27 -3.14
N GLY A 228 -13.89 8.88 -4.30
CA GLY A 228 -14.71 10.06 -4.50
C GLY A 228 -15.31 10.08 -5.91
N TRP A 229 -16.52 10.62 -6.03
CA TRP A 229 -17.23 10.69 -7.29
C TRP A 229 -18.20 11.87 -7.32
N ASN A 230 -18.59 12.28 -8.53
CA ASN A 230 -19.75 13.15 -8.76
C ASN A 230 -20.20 13.03 -10.22
N TYR A 231 -21.43 13.49 -10.51
CA TYR A 231 -21.78 13.91 -11.85
C TYR A 231 -20.94 15.13 -12.23
N TYR A 232 -20.31 15.07 -13.41
CA TYR A 232 -19.31 16.03 -13.84
C TYR A 232 -19.25 16.08 -15.36
N GLN A 233 -19.19 17.27 -15.96
CA GLN A 233 -19.04 17.47 -17.41
C GLN A 233 -20.01 16.64 -18.29
N GLY A 234 -21.28 16.51 -17.87
CA GLY A 234 -22.29 15.76 -18.62
C GLY A 234 -22.18 14.23 -18.52
N GLY A 235 -21.31 13.72 -17.64
CA GLY A 235 -21.21 12.30 -17.31
C GLY A 235 -20.99 12.09 -15.82
N HIS A 236 -20.32 10.99 -15.47
CA HIS A 236 -19.96 10.67 -14.10
C HIS A 236 -18.47 10.41 -13.98
N LEU A 237 -17.83 11.09 -13.04
CA LEU A 237 -16.41 10.96 -12.75
C LEU A 237 -16.26 10.27 -11.38
N ALA A 238 -15.54 9.17 -11.35
CA ALA A 238 -15.18 8.45 -10.14
C ALA A 238 -13.66 8.27 -10.07
N ARG A 239 -13.11 8.34 -8.87
CA ARG A 239 -11.67 8.18 -8.64
C ARG A 239 -11.38 7.60 -7.27
N GLN A 240 -10.26 6.91 -7.16
CA GLN A 240 -9.75 6.30 -5.94
C GLN A 240 -8.24 6.40 -5.88
N PHE A 241 -7.71 6.47 -4.66
CA PHE A 241 -6.32 6.17 -4.39
C PHE A 241 -6.19 5.33 -3.13
N GLY A 242 -5.05 4.66 -2.97
CA GLY A 242 -4.77 3.89 -1.77
C GLY A 242 -3.55 3.01 -1.89
N LEU A 243 -3.44 2.10 -0.92
CA LEU A 243 -2.47 1.02 -0.88
C LEU A 243 -3.18 -0.31 -1.15
N ILE A 244 -2.63 -1.12 -2.05
CA ILE A 244 -3.06 -2.51 -2.26
C ILE A 244 -1.93 -3.46 -1.84
N PRO A 245 -2.22 -4.63 -1.24
CA PRO A 245 -1.17 -5.55 -0.84
C PRO A 245 -0.46 -6.15 -2.06
N GLY A 246 0.87 -6.12 -2.07
CA GLY A 246 1.74 -6.78 -3.06
C GLY A 246 2.68 -7.80 -2.40
N PRO A 247 3.31 -8.69 -3.18
CA PRO A 247 4.18 -9.74 -2.65
C PRO A 247 5.46 -9.19 -2.00
N ASN A 248 5.87 -7.98 -2.38
CA ASN A 248 7.10 -7.34 -1.89
C ASN A 248 6.81 -6.15 -0.95
N GLY A 249 5.54 -5.93 -0.59
CA GLY A 249 5.08 -4.77 0.18
C GLY A 249 3.80 -4.17 -0.41
N ASP A 250 3.26 -3.18 0.29
CA ASP A 250 2.10 -2.42 -0.21
C ASP A 250 2.47 -1.66 -1.49
N ILE A 251 1.55 -1.62 -2.45
CA ILE A 251 1.67 -0.91 -3.73
C ILE A 251 0.75 0.31 -3.67
N ALA A 252 1.31 1.50 -3.91
CA ALA A 252 0.54 2.73 -3.97
C ALA A 252 -0.07 2.93 -5.36
N VAL A 253 -1.39 3.10 -5.40
CA VAL A 253 -2.16 3.17 -6.65
C VAL A 253 -3.15 4.32 -6.62
N ALA A 254 -3.42 4.89 -7.79
CA ALA A 254 -4.58 5.75 -8.04
C ALA A 254 -5.22 5.41 -9.38
N ILE A 255 -6.55 5.45 -9.41
CA ILE A 255 -7.37 5.15 -10.58
C ILE A 255 -8.46 6.21 -10.74
N THR A 256 -8.70 6.65 -11.97
CA THR A 256 -9.73 7.64 -12.32
C THR A 256 -10.49 7.15 -13.54
N ALA A 257 -11.81 7.30 -13.55
CA ALA A 257 -12.67 6.99 -14.68
C ALA A 257 -13.78 8.03 -14.84
N TYR A 258 -13.92 8.53 -16.05
CA TYR A 258 -15.06 9.30 -16.51
C TYR A 258 -15.90 8.43 -17.45
N SER A 259 -17.20 8.36 -17.22
CA SER A 259 -18.13 7.65 -18.10
C SER A 259 -19.33 8.52 -18.47
N PRO A 260 -19.71 8.59 -19.76
CA PRO A 260 -20.98 9.20 -20.18
C PRO A 260 -22.19 8.33 -19.77
N LYS A 261 -21.98 7.09 -19.32
CA LYS A 261 -23.04 6.13 -18.94
C LYS A 261 -23.41 6.21 -17.45
N GLY A 262 -23.14 7.34 -16.80
CA GLY A 262 -23.43 7.53 -15.38
C GLY A 262 -22.53 6.72 -14.44
N HIS A 263 -22.95 6.61 -13.18
CA HIS A 263 -22.14 6.02 -12.11
C HIS A 263 -21.81 4.55 -12.37
N GLN A 264 -22.76 3.77 -12.89
CA GLN A 264 -22.57 2.36 -13.24
C GLN A 264 -21.41 2.19 -14.21
N GLY A 265 -21.33 3.05 -15.24
CA GLY A 265 -20.25 3.02 -16.22
C GLY A 265 -18.88 3.32 -15.60
N SER A 266 -18.79 4.40 -14.81
CA SER A 266 -17.50 4.75 -14.19
C SER A 266 -17.03 3.72 -13.15
N PHE A 267 -17.95 3.13 -12.37
CA PHE A 267 -17.59 2.10 -11.40
C PHE A 267 -17.17 0.80 -12.09
N ALA A 268 -17.84 0.40 -13.18
CA ALA A 268 -17.41 -0.75 -13.98
C ALA A 268 -16.00 -0.55 -14.58
N MET A 269 -15.69 0.66 -15.04
CA MET A 269 -14.33 0.99 -15.51
C MET A 269 -13.31 0.86 -14.38
N LEU A 270 -13.59 1.42 -13.20
CA LEU A 270 -12.67 1.31 -12.05
C LEU A 270 -12.52 -0.13 -11.55
N ASP A 271 -13.59 -0.92 -11.59
CA ASP A 271 -13.58 -2.35 -11.28
C ASP A 271 -12.62 -3.10 -12.20
N ASP A 272 -12.68 -2.85 -13.52
CA ASP A 272 -11.79 -3.49 -14.49
C ASP A 272 -10.33 -3.04 -14.32
N LEU A 273 -10.08 -1.75 -14.05
CA LEU A 273 -8.74 -1.26 -13.75
C LEU A 273 -8.18 -1.93 -12.49
N ALA A 274 -8.99 -2.05 -11.43
CA ALA A 274 -8.58 -2.72 -10.20
C ALA A 274 -8.31 -4.22 -10.42
N ASN A 275 -9.14 -4.92 -11.19
CA ASN A 275 -8.90 -6.33 -11.54
C ASN A 275 -7.59 -6.50 -12.33
N GLY A 276 -7.29 -5.59 -13.27
CA GLY A 276 -6.03 -5.59 -14.02
C GLY A 276 -4.82 -5.36 -13.11
N LEU A 277 -4.87 -4.32 -12.26
CA LEU A 277 -3.84 -4.06 -11.26
C LEU A 277 -3.62 -5.27 -10.35
N ASN A 278 -4.71 -5.90 -9.90
CA ASN A 278 -4.70 -7.09 -9.05
C ASN A 278 -3.97 -8.27 -9.69
N ALA A 279 -4.12 -8.46 -11.00
CA ALA A 279 -3.50 -9.53 -11.77
C ALA A 279 -1.99 -9.31 -12.01
N MET A 280 -1.54 -8.05 -12.09
CA MET A 280 -0.13 -7.70 -12.34
C MET A 280 0.65 -7.30 -11.08
N ARG A 281 0.10 -7.51 -9.87
CA ARG A 281 0.73 -7.05 -8.60
C ARG A 281 2.16 -7.52 -8.37
N GLY A 282 2.56 -8.66 -8.95
CA GLY A 282 3.93 -9.17 -8.85
C GLY A 282 4.97 -8.27 -9.53
N ASP A 283 4.55 -7.49 -10.53
CA ASP A 283 5.41 -6.67 -11.38
C ASP A 283 5.44 -5.20 -10.93
N LEU A 284 4.50 -4.80 -10.07
CA LEU A 284 4.30 -3.39 -9.68
C LEU A 284 5.30 -2.96 -8.60
N PRO A 285 5.78 -1.69 -8.66
CA PRO A 285 6.68 -1.16 -7.64
C PRO A 285 5.96 -0.98 -6.29
N THR A 286 6.72 -1.11 -5.20
CA THR A 286 6.21 -0.87 -3.85
C THR A 286 6.03 0.63 -3.56
N SER A 287 5.19 0.93 -2.58
CA SER A 287 5.06 2.24 -1.97
C SER A 287 6.42 2.74 -1.46
N ARG A 288 6.65 4.06 -1.49
CA ARG A 288 7.87 4.67 -0.92
C ARG A 288 7.88 4.51 0.60
N CYS A 289 6.71 4.70 1.19
CA CYS A 289 6.36 4.50 2.58
C CYS A 289 5.06 3.69 2.53
#